data_AF-A0A7C4BLZ4-F1
#
_entry.id   AF-A0A7C4BLZ4-F1
#
_cell.length_a   1.000
_cell.length_b   1.000
_cell.length_c   1.000
_cell.angle_alpha   90.00
_cell.angle_beta   90.00
_cell.angle_gamma   90.00
#
_symmetry.space_group_name_H-M   'P 1'
#
loop_
_entity.id
_entity.type
_entity.pdbx_description
1 polymer ?
#
loop_
_entity_poly.entity_id
_entity_poly.type
_entity_poly.pdbx_seq_one_letter_code
_entity_poly.pdbx_strand_id
1 'polypeptide(L)'
;MKIFAFINQKGGVGKTTIAINLARALSFKGYRTLLIDADPQANAGSGLGIRVKKDESLYQALVEGNCERFILEVCSNLFLLPSSIDLVGLELELAEEKDREFVFKNLLLSSTFQGKPLLES
;
A
#
# COMPACT_ATOMS: atom_id res chain seq x y z
N MET A 1 -11.08 7.72 -9.12
CA MET A 1 -9.65 7.38 -8.90
C MET A 1 -9.19 6.33 -9.93
N LYS A 2 -7.89 6.30 -10.33
CA LYS A 2 -7.33 5.22 -11.16
C LYS A 2 -6.43 4.32 -10.30
N ILE A 3 -6.54 3.00 -10.45
CA ILE A 3 -5.78 2.00 -9.69
C ILE A 3 -4.96 1.17 -10.66
N PHE A 4 -3.67 0.99 -10.34
CA PHE A 4 -2.76 0.13 -11.07
C PHE A 4 -2.27 -0.97 -10.12
N ALA A 5 -2.50 -2.23 -10.46
CA ALA A 5 -2.03 -3.38 -9.69
C ALA A 5 -0.90 -4.09 -10.45
N PHE A 6 0.25 -4.28 -9.78
CA PHE A 6 1.43 -4.92 -10.35
C PHE A 6 1.58 -6.34 -9.78
N ILE A 7 1.03 -7.33 -10.47
CA ILE A 7 0.91 -8.71 -9.98
C ILE A 7 1.72 -9.66 -10.87
N ASN A 8 2.54 -10.51 -10.26
CA ASN A 8 3.26 -11.60 -10.92
C ASN A 8 3.77 -12.59 -9.86
N GLN A 9 3.51 -13.89 -10.06
CA GLN A 9 3.90 -14.95 -9.11
C GLN A 9 5.41 -15.19 -9.05
N LYS A 10 6.19 -14.74 -10.05
CA LYS A 10 7.65 -14.87 -10.05
C LYS A 10 8.30 -13.73 -9.26
N GLY A 11 9.23 -14.08 -8.37
CA GLY A 11 10.11 -13.13 -7.68
C GLY A 11 11.12 -12.48 -8.62
N GLY A 12 11.57 -11.26 -8.29
CA GLY A 12 12.66 -10.59 -9.02
C GLY A 12 12.33 -10.10 -10.44
N VAL A 13 11.05 -10.05 -10.82
CA VAL A 13 10.60 -9.61 -12.18
C VAL A 13 10.36 -8.09 -12.30
N GLY A 14 10.77 -7.31 -11.31
CA GLY A 14 10.69 -5.85 -11.35
C GLY A 14 9.34 -5.22 -11.00
N LYS A 15 8.39 -5.95 -10.39
CA LYS A 15 7.08 -5.41 -9.95
C LYS A 15 7.24 -4.13 -9.11
N THR A 16 7.98 -4.23 -8.01
CA THR A 16 8.23 -3.11 -7.10
C THR A 16 8.96 -1.98 -7.80
N THR A 17 9.96 -2.31 -8.63
CA THR A 17 10.72 -1.33 -9.40
C THR A 17 9.80 -0.52 -10.33
N ILE A 18 8.92 -1.18 -11.08
CA ILE A 18 7.97 -0.51 -11.97
C ILE A 18 6.96 0.31 -11.16
N ALA A 19 6.42 -0.23 -10.06
CA ALA A 19 5.47 0.46 -9.21
C ALA A 19 6.04 1.77 -8.63
N ILE A 20 7.26 1.72 -8.07
CA ILE A 20 7.98 2.89 -7.55
C ILE A 20 8.20 3.92 -8.65
N ASN A 21 8.74 3.50 -9.80
CA ASN A 21 9.11 4.43 -10.87
C ASN A 21 7.87 5.07 -11.51
N LEU A 22 6.79 4.31 -11.70
CA LEU A 22 5.52 4.87 -12.19
C LEU A 22 4.95 5.86 -11.18
N ALA A 23 4.93 5.51 -9.88
CA ALA A 23 4.38 6.39 -8.86
C ALA A 23 5.14 7.73 -8.78
N ARG A 24 6.48 7.67 -8.86
CA ARG A 24 7.35 8.84 -8.89
C ARG A 24 7.19 9.66 -10.17
N ALA A 25 7.03 9.01 -11.33
CA ALA A 25 6.77 9.71 -12.59
C ALA A 25 5.41 10.44 -12.57
N LEU A 26 4.37 9.82 -12.00
CA LEU A 26 3.05 10.42 -11.84
C LEU A 26 3.08 11.60 -10.87
N SER A 27 3.79 11.49 -9.75
CA SER A 27 3.93 12.60 -8.80
C SER A 27 4.65 13.80 -9.41
N PHE A 28 5.70 13.57 -10.21
CA PHE A 28 6.37 14.64 -10.97
C PHE A 28 5.49 15.30 -12.03
N LYS A 29 4.47 14.59 -12.54
CA LYS A 29 3.45 15.14 -13.44
C LYS A 29 2.32 15.88 -12.69
N GLY A 30 2.43 16.01 -11.37
CA GLY A 30 1.45 16.72 -10.53
C GLY A 30 0.28 15.85 -10.06
N TYR A 31 0.28 14.54 -10.33
CA TYR A 31 -0.77 13.65 -9.83
C TYR A 31 -0.49 13.26 -8.38
N ARG A 32 -1.46 13.49 -7.49
CA ARG A 32 -1.44 12.91 -6.14
C ARG A 32 -1.47 11.39 -6.27
N THR A 33 -0.41 10.73 -5.82
CA THR A 33 -0.17 9.32 -6.04
C THR A 33 0.10 8.63 -4.71
N LEU A 34 -0.70 7.63 -4.38
CA LEU A 34 -0.48 6.73 -3.26
C LEU A 34 0.11 5.42 -3.80
N LEU A 35 1.35 5.12 -3.43
CA LEU A 35 1.95 3.81 -3.62
C LEU A 35 1.59 2.95 -2.40
N ILE A 36 1.09 1.75 -2.66
CA ILE A 36 0.74 0.79 -1.62
C ILE A 36 1.65 -0.42 -1.77
N ASP A 37 2.46 -0.72 -0.76
CA ASP A 37 3.26 -1.94 -0.71
C ASP A 37 2.43 -3.05 -0.08
N ALA A 38 2.28 -4.16 -0.81
CA ALA A 38 1.52 -5.33 -0.38
C ALA A 38 2.40 -6.59 -0.43
N ASP A 39 3.73 -6.42 -0.44
CA ASP A 39 4.71 -7.51 -0.38
C ASP A 39 5.31 -7.56 1.03
N PRO A 40 5.31 -8.71 1.74
CA PRO A 40 5.91 -8.81 3.07
C PRO A 40 7.40 -8.42 3.14
N GLN A 41 8.10 -8.40 2.01
CA GLN A 41 9.51 -7.98 1.95
C GLN A 41 9.70 -6.46 2.07
N ALA A 42 8.64 -5.66 2.01
CA ALA A 42 8.66 -4.20 2.23
C ALA A 42 9.69 -3.45 1.36
N ASN A 43 9.84 -3.89 0.10
CA ASN A 43 10.85 -3.37 -0.81
C ASN A 43 10.53 -1.95 -1.30
N ALA A 44 9.26 -1.49 -1.24
CA ALA A 44 8.89 -0.17 -1.73
C ALA A 44 9.50 0.96 -0.89
N GLY A 45 9.44 0.83 0.43
CA GLY A 45 10.01 1.82 1.35
C GLY A 45 11.51 1.98 1.14
N SER A 46 12.23 0.86 1.13
CA SER A 46 13.69 0.84 0.88
C SER A 46 14.03 1.43 -0.50
N GLY A 47 13.28 1.08 -1.55
CA GLY A 47 13.49 1.61 -2.90
C GLY A 47 13.18 3.11 -3.04
N LEU A 48 12.44 3.69 -2.09
CA LEU A 48 12.16 5.13 -1.99
C LEU A 48 13.07 5.86 -0.99
N GLY A 49 13.97 5.15 -0.30
CA GLY A 49 14.83 5.73 0.74
C GLY A 49 14.10 6.09 2.03
N ILE A 50 12.93 5.51 2.28
CA ILE A 50 12.12 5.74 3.48
C ILE A 50 12.34 4.61 4.48
N ARG A 51 12.67 4.97 5.72
CA ARG A 51 12.73 4.01 6.82
C ARG A 51 11.33 3.78 7.36
N VAL A 52 10.74 2.66 6.98
CA VAL A 52 9.44 2.21 7.47
C VAL A 52 9.62 1.49 8.80
N LYS A 53 8.82 1.85 9.81
CA LYS A 53 8.73 1.06 11.04
C LYS A 53 7.69 -0.04 10.89
N LYS A 54 7.88 -1.14 11.62
CA LYS A 54 7.00 -2.32 11.54
C LYS A 54 5.54 -2.00 11.91
N ASP A 55 5.37 -1.12 12.89
CA ASP A 55 4.10 -0.58 13.39
C ASP A 55 3.46 0.47 12.47
N GLU A 56 4.11 0.85 11.36
CA GLU A 56 3.63 1.81 10.38
C GLU A 56 3.31 1.10 9.05
N SER A 57 2.50 0.03 9.04
CA SER A 57 2.37 -0.85 7.88
C SER A 57 0.92 -1.18 7.48
N LEU A 58 0.75 -1.68 6.25
CA LEU A 58 -0.51 -2.18 5.71
C LEU A 58 -1.14 -3.25 6.61
N TYR A 59 -0.32 -4.09 7.26
CA TYR A 59 -0.82 -5.06 8.23
C TYR A 59 -1.58 -4.37 9.37
N GLN A 60 -0.96 -3.35 9.99
CA GLN A 60 -1.60 -2.59 11.08
C GLN A 60 -2.83 -1.83 10.58
N ALA A 61 -2.78 -1.28 9.36
CA ALA A 61 -3.93 -0.64 8.74
C ALA A 61 -5.12 -1.59 8.56
N LEU A 62 -4.86 -2.84 8.19
CA LEU A 62 -5.88 -3.87 8.04
C LEU A 62 -6.48 -4.28 9.40
N VAL A 63 -5.63 -4.46 10.41
CA VAL A 63 -6.07 -4.76 11.79
C VAL A 63 -6.95 -3.65 12.35
N GLU A 64 -6.65 -2.39 12.04
CA GLU A 64 -7.41 -1.23 12.53
C GLU A 64 -8.60 -0.84 11.67
N GLY A 65 -8.71 -1.38 10.45
CA GLY A 65 -9.76 -1.02 9.50
C GLY A 65 -9.64 0.41 8.95
N ASN A 66 -8.51 1.08 9.14
CA ASN A 66 -8.23 2.41 8.62
C ASN A 66 -6.73 2.58 8.33
N CYS A 67 -6.38 3.09 7.14
CA CYS A 67 -4.98 3.25 6.74
C CYS A 67 -4.42 4.68 6.86
N GLU A 68 -5.22 5.69 7.21
CA GLU A 68 -4.85 7.10 7.09
C GLU A 68 -3.56 7.44 7.83
N ARG A 69 -3.46 7.00 9.09
CA ARG A 69 -2.31 7.29 9.97
C ARG A 69 -1.02 6.56 9.57
N PHE A 70 -1.13 5.57 8.69
CA PHE A 70 -0.03 4.75 8.21
C PHE A 70 0.48 5.19 6.84
N ILE A 71 -0.16 6.18 6.23
CA ILE A 71 0.29 6.76 4.97
C ILE A 71 1.40 7.78 5.24
N LEU A 72 2.58 7.51 4.71
CA LEU A 72 3.76 8.34 4.83
C LEU A 72 3.90 9.25 3.61
N GLU A 73 4.22 10.53 3.82
CA GLU A 73 4.63 11.41 2.73
C GLU A 73 6.09 11.13 2.36
N VAL A 74 6.33 10.77 1.10
CA VAL A 74 7.67 10.47 0.57
C VAL A 74 8.29 11.74 0.00
N CYS A 75 7.51 12.45 -0.82
CA CYS A 75 7.81 13.76 -1.38
C CYS A 75 6.52 14.39 -1.92
N SER A 76 6.62 15.59 -2.51
CA SER A 76 5.47 16.28 -3.08
C SER A 76 4.67 15.36 -4.02
N ASN A 77 3.37 15.22 -3.71
CA ASN A 77 2.40 14.39 -4.44
C ASN A 77 2.68 12.87 -4.45
N LEU A 78 3.66 12.36 -3.70
CA LEU A 78 3.93 10.93 -3.57
C LEU A 78 3.81 10.49 -2.11
N PHE A 79 2.89 9.57 -1.89
CA PHE A 79 2.59 8.97 -0.59
C PHE A 79 2.85 7.47 -0.64
N LEU A 80 3.14 6.88 0.51
CA LEU A 80 3.41 5.46 0.67
C LEU A 80 2.58 4.90 1.82
N LEU A 81 1.77 3.87 1.54
CA LEU A 81 1.30 2.93 2.56
C LEU A 81 2.24 1.72 2.49
N PRO A 82 3.21 1.59 3.41
CA PRO A 82 4.22 0.56 3.29
C PRO A 82 3.71 -0.77 3.87
N SER A 83 4.49 -1.84 3.71
CA SER A 83 4.21 -3.16 4.27
C SER A 83 5.21 -3.54 5.36
N SER A 84 4.96 -4.69 5.99
CA SER A 84 5.89 -5.35 6.90
C SER A 84 5.82 -6.86 6.70
N ILE A 85 6.78 -7.57 7.30
CA ILE A 85 6.81 -9.04 7.33
C ILE A 85 5.55 -9.66 7.97
N ASP A 86 4.79 -8.89 8.76
CA ASP A 86 3.57 -9.37 9.41
C ASP A 86 2.46 -9.71 8.40
N LEU A 87 2.55 -9.20 7.15
CA LEU A 87 1.66 -9.62 6.07
C LEU A 87 1.70 -11.13 5.79
N VAL A 88 2.77 -11.83 6.18
CA VAL A 88 2.80 -13.31 6.16
C VAL A 88 1.76 -13.91 7.11
N GLY A 89 1.58 -13.30 8.29
CA GLY A 89 0.57 -13.72 9.26
C GLY A 89 -0.86 -13.44 8.77
N LEU A 90 -1.07 -12.31 8.10
CA LEU A 90 -2.35 -11.97 7.50
C LEU A 90 -2.86 -13.04 6.52
N GLU A 91 -1.98 -13.62 5.71
CA GLU A 91 -2.38 -14.66 4.75
C GLU A 91 -2.97 -15.89 5.45
N LEU A 92 -2.46 -16.23 6.64
CA LEU A 92 -2.99 -17.30 7.49
C LEU A 92 -4.31 -16.89 8.14
N GLU A 93 -4.39 -15.67 8.68
CA GLU A 93 -5.60 -15.12 9.30
C GLU A 93 -6.77 -15.05 8.30
N LEU A 94 -6.50 -14.62 7.07
CA LEU A 94 -7.48 -14.52 5.99
C LEU A 94 -7.89 -15.88 5.40
N ALA A 95 -7.24 -16.98 5.77
CA ALA A 95 -7.57 -18.29 5.22
C ALA A 95 -9.01 -18.72 5.57
N GLU A 96 -9.48 -18.35 6.77
CA GLU A 96 -10.81 -18.69 7.29
C GLU A 96 -11.82 -17.53 7.18
N GLU A 97 -11.37 -16.34 6.80
CA GLU A 97 -12.22 -15.15 6.72
C GLU A 97 -13.17 -15.22 5.52
N LYS A 98 -14.44 -14.90 5.76
CA LYS A 98 -15.43 -14.77 4.70
C LYS A 98 -15.15 -13.50 3.89
N ASP A 99 -15.32 -13.55 2.57
CA ASP A 99 -15.13 -12.39 1.69
C ASP A 99 -13.69 -11.83 1.74
N ARG A 100 -12.69 -12.68 2.05
CA ARG A 100 -11.27 -12.31 2.18
C ARG A 100 -10.69 -11.56 0.98
N GLU A 101 -11.19 -11.83 -0.23
CA GLU A 101 -10.78 -11.14 -1.46
C GLU A 101 -11.17 -9.66 -1.47
N PHE A 102 -12.11 -9.24 -0.62
CA PHE A 102 -12.57 -7.86 -0.50
C PHE A 102 -11.95 -7.10 0.66
N VAL A 103 -11.19 -7.75 1.56
CA VAL A 103 -10.62 -7.11 2.76
C VAL A 103 -9.82 -5.85 2.43
N PHE A 104 -8.97 -5.90 1.40
CA PHE A 104 -8.19 -4.74 0.98
C PHE A 104 -9.08 -3.64 0.36
N LYS A 105 -10.05 -4.02 -0.48
CA LYS A 105 -11.00 -3.06 -1.05
C LYS A 105 -11.78 -2.35 0.05
N ASN A 106 -12.22 -3.10 1.06
CA ASN A 106 -12.98 -2.58 2.18
C ASN A 106 -12.14 -1.62 3.03
N LEU A 107 -10.87 -1.93 3.29
CA LEU A 107 -9.94 -1.00 3.94
C LEU A 107 -9.85 0.33 3.20
N LEU A 108 -9.71 0.28 1.86
CA LEU A 108 -9.59 1.50 1.06
C LEU A 108 -10.91 2.28 0.97
N LEU A 109 -12.06 1.61 1.06
CA LEU A 109 -13.39 2.25 1.13
C LEU A 109 -13.66 2.89 2.49
N SER A 110 -13.18 2.29 3.58
CA SER A 110 -13.35 2.81 4.95
C SER A 110 -12.33 3.90 5.32
N SER A 111 -11.32 4.11 4.49
CA SER A 111 -10.21 5.02 4.80
C SER A 111 -10.33 6.37 4.09
N THR A 112 -9.88 7.40 4.80
CA THR A 112 -9.65 8.74 4.27
C THR A 112 -8.16 9.05 4.21
N PHE A 113 -7.80 10.09 3.47
CA PHE A 113 -6.48 10.68 3.55
C PHE A 113 -6.58 12.19 3.35
N GLN A 114 -6.20 12.95 4.39
CA GLN A 114 -6.30 14.41 4.41
C GLN A 114 -7.76 14.88 4.19
N GLY A 115 -8.70 14.20 4.84
CA GLY A 115 -10.13 14.53 4.79
C GLY A 115 -10.85 14.16 3.48
N LYS A 116 -10.22 13.37 2.59
CA LYS A 116 -10.83 12.87 1.36
C LYS A 116 -10.88 11.34 1.36
N PRO A 117 -11.98 10.69 0.91
CA PRO A 117 -12.02 9.24 0.75
C PRO A 117 -10.91 8.74 -0.19
N LEU A 118 -10.30 7.59 0.12
CA LEU A 118 -9.35 6.95 -0.79
C LEU A 118 -10.08 6.31 -1.98
N LEU A 119 -11.16 5.57 -1.73
CA LEU A 119 -12.09 5.09 -2.74
C LEU A 119 -13.44 5.79 -2.60
N GLU A 120 -14.03 6.15 -3.73
CA GLU A 120 -15.45 6.48 -3.80
C GLU A 120 -16.26 5.18 -3.86
N SER A 121 -17.39 5.15 -3.14
CA SER A 121 -18.33 4.03 -3.08
C SER A 121 -19.15 3.87 -4.36
#